data_AF-A0A442HUH5-F1
#
_entry.id   AF-A0A442HUH5-F1
#
_cell.length_a   1.000
_cell.length_b   1.000
_cell.length_c   1.000
_cell.angle_alpha   90.00
_cell.angle_beta   90.00
_cell.angle_gamma   90.00
#
_symmetry.space_group_name_H-M   'P 1'
#
loop_
_entity.id
_entity.type
_entity.pdbx_description
1 polymer ?
#
loop_
_entity_poly.entity_id
_entity_poly.type
_entity_poly.pdbx_seq_one_letter_code
_entity_poly.pdbx_strand_id
1 'polypeptide(L)'
;MKRSKINDIIREADAFIRSFGYIMPPFAYWSPEEMKAHKADSSAIFTSRLGWDITDYGQEKFDELGLFLFTVRNGRYEDMKLGMGMLYAEKIMISRKDQLS
;
A
#
# COMPACT_ATOMS: atom_id res chain seq x y z
N MET A 1 -2.67 -0.37 16.08
CA MET A 1 -3.36 -1.61 15.63
C MET A 1 -2.51 -2.87 15.85
N LYS A 2 -3.12 -4.01 16.22
CA LYS A 2 -2.44 -5.32 16.30
C LYS A 2 -2.07 -5.87 14.92
N ARG A 3 -0.93 -6.56 14.79
CA ARG A 3 -0.49 -7.19 13.53
C ARG A 3 -1.51 -8.19 12.97
N SER A 4 -2.20 -8.94 13.82
CA SER A 4 -3.27 -9.86 13.37
C SER A 4 -4.39 -9.12 12.63
N LYS A 5 -4.94 -8.04 13.21
CA LYS A 5 -5.95 -7.20 12.57
C LYS A 5 -5.44 -6.59 11.24
N ILE A 6 -4.18 -6.16 11.19
CA ILE A 6 -3.56 -5.66 9.95
C ILE A 6 -3.54 -6.76 8.88
N ASN A 7 -3.12 -7.98 9.23
CA ASN A 7 -3.07 -9.09 8.29
C ASN A 7 -4.47 -9.49 7.79
N ASP A 8 -5.49 -9.42 8.64
CA ASP A 8 -6.87 -9.70 8.25
C ASP A 8 -7.38 -8.65 7.27
N ILE A 9 -7.12 -7.36 7.53
CA ILE A 9 -7.45 -6.26 6.61
C ILE A 9 -6.78 -6.45 5.24
N ILE A 10 -5.49 -6.83 5.20
CA ILE A 10 -4.78 -7.07 3.93
C ILE A 10 -5.46 -8.18 3.12
N ARG A 11 -5.82 -9.31 3.75
CA ARG A 11 -6.46 -10.43 3.05
C ARG A 11 -7.86 -10.07 2.53
N GLU A 12 -8.66 -9.38 3.35
CA GLU A 12 -9.99 -8.89 2.96
C GLU A 12 -9.89 -7.91 1.79
N ALA A 13 -8.94 -6.98 1.85
CA ALA A 13 -8.73 -5.97 0.83
C ALA A 13 -8.21 -6.57 -0.49
N ASP A 14 -7.23 -7.49 -0.45
CA ASP A 14 -6.75 -8.21 -1.64
C ASP A 14 -7.90 -8.94 -2.35
N ALA A 15 -8.69 -9.70 -1.59
CA ALA A 15 -9.85 -10.41 -2.14
C ALA A 15 -10.88 -9.44 -2.75
N PHE A 16 -11.17 -8.33 -2.07
CA PHE A 16 -12.09 -7.30 -2.56
C PHE A 16 -11.59 -6.68 -3.86
N ILE A 17 -10.33 -6.23 -3.92
CA ILE A 17 -9.71 -5.63 -5.11
C ILE A 17 -9.77 -6.60 -6.30
N ARG A 18 -9.38 -7.86 -6.07
CA ARG A 18 -9.39 -8.89 -7.11
C ARG A 18 -10.79 -9.26 -7.60
N SER A 19 -11.81 -9.09 -6.76
CA SER A 19 -13.21 -9.33 -7.16
C SER A 19 -13.70 -8.39 -8.27
N PHE A 20 -13.05 -7.22 -8.43
CA PHE A 20 -13.31 -6.30 -9.56
C PHE A 20 -12.44 -6.59 -10.80
N GLY A 21 -11.73 -7.74 -10.82
CA GLY A 21 -10.86 -8.13 -11.93
C GLY A 21 -9.49 -7.43 -11.94
N TYR A 22 -9.15 -6.69 -10.88
CA TYR A 22 -7.84 -6.06 -10.78
C TYR A 22 -6.75 -7.11 -10.48
N ILE A 23 -5.62 -7.02 -11.19
CA ILE A 23 -4.47 -7.89 -11.01
C ILE A 23 -3.42 -7.15 -10.18
N MET A 24 -3.17 -7.63 -8.97
CA MET A 24 -2.15 -7.05 -8.11
C MET A 24 -0.75 -7.33 -8.66
N PRO A 25 0.19 -6.36 -8.53
CA PRO A 25 1.57 -6.60 -8.92
C PRO A 25 2.21 -7.68 -8.03
N PRO A 26 3.13 -8.52 -8.54
CA PRO A 26 3.67 -9.66 -7.79
C PRO A 26 4.26 -9.31 -6.41
N PHE A 27 4.90 -8.13 -6.28
CA PHE A 27 5.50 -7.71 -5.01
C PHE A 27 4.50 -7.48 -3.88
N ALA A 28 3.20 -7.36 -4.19
CA ALA A 28 2.15 -7.27 -3.18
C ALA A 28 2.11 -8.50 -2.25
N TYR A 29 2.63 -9.63 -2.72
CA TYR A 29 2.57 -10.92 -2.02
C TYR A 29 3.90 -11.37 -1.43
N TRP A 30 4.93 -10.53 -1.46
CA TRP A 30 6.22 -10.87 -0.86
C TRP A 30 6.10 -11.05 0.65
N SER A 31 6.65 -12.16 1.13
CA SER A 31 6.98 -12.39 2.53
C SER A 31 8.06 -11.40 3.01
N PRO A 32 8.19 -11.19 4.33
CA PRO A 32 9.27 -10.36 4.88
C PRO A 32 10.68 -10.81 4.45
N GLU A 33 10.88 -12.11 4.24
CA GLU A 33 12.12 -12.71 3.75
C GLU A 33 12.38 -12.34 2.28
N GLU A 34 11.37 -12.46 1.42
CA GLU A 34 11.45 -12.05 0.01
C GLU A 34 11.67 -10.54 -0.12
N MET A 35 11.01 -9.72 0.68
CA MET A 35 11.26 -8.27 0.72
C MET A 35 12.72 -7.96 1.06
N LYS A 36 13.35 -8.71 1.98
CA LYS A 36 14.77 -8.53 2.30
C LYS A 36 15.67 -8.98 1.16
N ALA A 37 15.35 -10.12 0.53
CA ALA A 37 16.10 -10.65 -0.59
C ALA A 37 16.09 -9.70 -1.80
N HIS A 38 14.94 -9.06 -2.06
CA HIS A 38 14.73 -8.14 -3.18
C HIS A 38 15.07 -6.67 -2.89
N LYS A 39 15.72 -6.39 -1.75
CA LYS A 39 16.00 -5.01 -1.35
C LYS A 39 16.95 -4.29 -2.32
N ALA A 40 17.90 -5.02 -2.91
CA ALA A 40 18.91 -4.47 -3.81
C ALA A 40 18.41 -4.37 -5.26
N ASP A 41 17.82 -5.45 -5.79
CA ASP A 41 17.36 -5.54 -7.19
C ASP A 41 16.06 -4.75 -7.44
N SER A 42 15.23 -4.57 -6.41
CA SER A 42 13.93 -3.92 -6.48
C SER A 42 13.85 -2.66 -5.62
N SER A 43 14.98 -1.95 -5.49
CA SER A 43 15.13 -0.79 -4.60
C SER A 43 14.05 0.29 -4.79
N ALA A 44 13.52 0.48 -6.01
CA ALA A 44 12.50 1.46 -6.34
C ALA A 44 11.19 1.27 -5.55
N ILE A 45 10.83 0.02 -5.22
CA ILE A 45 9.64 -0.32 -4.42
C ILE A 45 9.78 0.32 -3.03
N PHE A 46 10.97 0.22 -2.44
CA PHE A 46 11.24 0.74 -1.09
C PHE A 46 11.45 2.25 -1.09
N THR A 47 12.24 2.78 -2.03
CA THR A 47 12.56 4.21 -2.07
C THR A 47 11.38 5.08 -2.45
N SER A 48 10.42 4.54 -3.20
CA SER A 48 9.17 5.24 -3.60
C SER A 48 7.97 4.88 -2.70
N ARG A 49 8.19 4.06 -1.66
CA ARG A 49 7.19 3.62 -0.68
C ARG A 49 5.94 2.99 -1.33
N LEU A 50 6.17 2.04 -2.23
CA LEU A 50 5.11 1.25 -2.85
C LEU A 50 4.60 0.17 -1.88
N GLY A 51 3.39 -0.33 -2.13
CA GLY A 51 2.81 -1.44 -1.37
C GLY A 51 1.68 -1.05 -0.41
N TRP A 52 1.40 -1.95 0.53
CA TRP A 52 0.29 -1.85 1.49
C TRP A 52 0.47 -0.71 2.49
N ASP A 53 -0.59 0.05 2.73
CA ASP A 53 -0.68 1.10 3.74
C ASP A 53 -2.03 0.98 4.48
N ILE A 54 -1.97 0.96 5.81
CA ILE A 54 -3.13 0.80 6.68
C ILE A 54 -2.96 1.76 7.85
N THR A 55 -3.94 2.63 8.03
CA THR A 55 -3.93 3.65 9.08
C THR A 55 -5.28 3.73 9.77
N ASP A 56 -5.27 3.84 11.09
CA ASP A 56 -6.39 4.27 11.93
C ASP A 56 -6.21 5.73 12.40
N TYR A 57 -5.30 6.45 11.72
CA TYR A 57 -4.86 7.81 12.05
C TYR A 57 -4.42 7.99 13.52
N GLY A 58 -3.94 6.91 14.14
CA GLY A 58 -3.51 6.89 15.54
C GLY A 58 -4.67 6.97 16.54
N GLN A 59 -5.90 6.72 16.10
CA GLN A 59 -7.11 6.81 16.93
C GLN A 59 -7.61 5.46 17.46
N GLU A 60 -6.97 4.36 17.06
CA GLU A 60 -7.34 2.98 17.46
C GLU A 60 -8.77 2.56 17.07
N LYS A 61 -9.40 3.29 16.15
CA LYS A 61 -10.79 3.10 15.70
C LYS A 61 -10.88 2.82 14.20
N PHE A 62 -10.05 1.93 13.68
CA PHE A 62 -9.95 1.69 12.23
C PHE A 62 -11.30 1.53 11.52
N ASP A 63 -12.24 0.76 12.08
CA ASP A 63 -13.52 0.46 11.41
C ASP A 63 -14.44 1.71 11.28
N GLU A 64 -14.24 2.75 12.11
CA GLU A 64 -14.97 4.03 12.05
C GLU A 64 -14.14 5.15 11.39
N LEU A 65 -12.83 5.20 11.69
CA LEU A 65 -11.88 6.20 11.24
C LEU A 65 -10.58 5.51 10.83
N GLY A 66 -10.38 5.40 9.52
CA GLY A 66 -9.21 4.73 8.97
C GLY A 66 -9.27 4.60 7.47
N LEU A 67 -8.19 4.09 6.91
CA LEU A 67 -8.07 3.92 5.47
C LEU A 67 -7.13 2.78 5.15
N PHE A 68 -7.52 2.03 4.11
CA PHE A 68 -6.68 1.06 3.45
C PHE A 68 -6.22 1.60 2.10
N LEU A 69 -4.94 1.45 1.78
CA LEU A 69 -4.39 1.75 0.46
C LEU A 69 -3.37 0.71 0.01
N PHE A 70 -3.22 0.59 -1.31
CA PHE A 70 -2.06 0.00 -1.96
C PHE A 70 -1.47 1.00 -2.96
N THR A 71 -0.22 1.39 -2.77
CA THR A 71 0.48 2.29 -3.69
C THR A 71 1.13 1.48 -4.81
N VAL A 72 0.60 1.58 -6.04
CA VAL A 72 1.02 0.78 -7.21
C VAL A 72 2.27 1.38 -7.85
N ARG A 73 2.31 2.71 -7.95
CA ARG A 73 3.43 3.47 -8.51
C ARG A 73 3.48 4.85 -7.86
N ASN A 74 4.68 5.39 -7.72
CA ASN A 74 4.89 6.68 -7.10
C ASN A 74 6.24 7.25 -7.56
N GLY A 75 6.27 8.58 -7.75
CA GLY A 75 7.52 9.30 -7.94
C GLY A 75 8.23 9.59 -6.62
N ARG A 76 9.45 10.12 -6.72
CA ARG A 76 10.22 10.60 -5.56
C ARG A 76 10.30 12.11 -5.60
N TYR A 77 9.99 12.73 -4.47
CA TYR A 77 10.06 14.18 -4.31
C TYR A 77 11.47 14.75 -4.61
N GLU A 78 12.52 14.01 -4.26
CA GLU A 78 13.89 14.44 -4.53
C GLU A 78 14.22 14.49 -6.03
N ASP A 79 13.64 13.59 -6.83
CA ASP A 79 13.86 13.58 -8.28
C ASP A 79 13.14 14.77 -8.94
N MET A 80 12.00 15.20 -8.38
CA MET A 80 11.28 16.40 -8.84
C MET A 80 12.13 17.67 -8.72
N LYS A 81 12.98 17.79 -7.68
CA LYS A 81 13.88 18.95 -7.52
C LYS A 81 14.92 19.06 -8.65
N LEU A 82 15.23 17.94 -9.30
CA LEU A 82 16.16 17.86 -10.42
C LEU A 82 15.47 18.04 -11.79
N GLY A 83 14.15 18.27 -11.80
CA GLY A 83 13.36 18.34 -13.03
C GLY A 83 13.26 16.99 -13.75
N MET A 84 13.47 15.88 -13.04
CA MET A 84 13.43 14.53 -13.59
C MET A 84 12.48 13.62 -12.80
N GLY A 85 12.23 12.41 -13.32
CA GLY A 85 11.49 11.37 -12.60
C GLY A 85 9.98 11.34 -12.89
N MET A 86 9.30 10.41 -12.20
CA MET A 86 7.86 10.17 -12.37
C MET A 86 7.06 11.28 -11.68
N LEU A 87 6.20 11.97 -12.44
CA LEU A 87 5.39 13.10 -11.97
C LEU A 87 3.95 12.70 -11.57
N TYR A 88 3.69 11.40 -11.45
CA TYR A 88 2.38 10.86 -11.14
C TYR A 88 2.49 9.72 -10.13
N ALA A 89 1.37 9.44 -9.46
CA ALA A 89 1.22 8.33 -8.54
C ALA A 89 -0.13 7.67 -8.75
N GLU A 90 -0.24 6.41 -8.38
CA GLU A 90 -1.48 5.65 -8.44
C GLU A 90 -1.64 4.85 -7.15
N LYS A 91 -2.81 4.97 -6.53
CA LYS A 91 -3.17 4.24 -5.32
C LYS A 91 -4.53 3.61 -5.49
N ILE A 92 -4.62 2.35 -5.11
CA ILE A 92 -5.90 1.67 -4.90
C ILE A 92 -6.29 1.92 -3.46
N MET A 93 -7.53 2.30 -3.22
CA MET A 93 -8.01 2.69 -1.90
C MET A 93 -9.33 1.99 -1.59
N ILE A 94 -9.50 1.59 -0.34
CA ILE A 94 -10.76 1.06 0.16
C ILE A 94 -11.16 1.89 1.38
N SER A 95 -12.21 2.68 1.21
CA SER A 95 -13.01 3.20 2.32
C SER A 95 -14.15 2.21 2.53
N ARG A 96 -14.23 1.64 3.73
CA ARG A 96 -15.31 0.72 4.11
C ARG A 96 -16.62 1.49 4.22
N LYS A 97 -17.73 0.77 4.16
CA LYS A 97 -19.04 1.37 4.39
C LYS A 97 -19.04 2.09 5.74
N ASP A 98 -19.48 3.35 5.73
CA ASP A 98 -19.57 4.23 6.91
C ASP A 98 -18.24 4.56 7.61
N GLN A 99 -17.09 4.21 7.01
CA GLN A 99 -15.76 4.55 7.52
C GLN A 99 -15.33 5.94 7.06
N LEU A 100 -14.99 6.81 8.01
CA LEU A 100 -14.38 8.10 7.73
C LEU A 100 -12.91 7.91 7.34
N SER A 101 -12.51 8.48 6.21
CA SER A 101 -11.15 8.41 5.67
C SER A 101 -10.52 9.79 5.53
#